data_AF-A0A9P5AGY5-F1
#
_entry.id   AF-A0A9P5AGY5-F1
#
_cell.length_a   1.000
_cell.length_b   1.000
_cell.length_c   1.000
_cell.angle_alpha   90.00
_cell.angle_beta   90.00
_cell.angle_gamma   90.00
#
_symmetry.space_group_name_H-M   'P 1'
#
loop_
_entity.id
_entity.type
_entity.pdbx_description
1 polymer ?
#
loop_
_entity_poly.entity_id
_entity_poly.type
_entity_poly.pdbx_seq_one_letter_code
_entity_poly.pdbx_strand_id
1 'polypeptide(L)'
;MVPLPLFKLASLLVRHVSKYGANHIKAQAHDHPRFRAFAARYGQYMHQLNMRMSVALLRNPDAERRAKEKAEAPTVKTEEQQKRDDQLKQKQATETPKNSIAFQNIWRRKFRPLPENKAVDLFADVIGDAFILSVAIALIVYETWKSSQKPDMNKMRIEELDQKFEELRKREEELEEAEKKHKERYESLEKALRQLTDPKTKQPLLPTLQAP
;
A
#
# COMPACT_ATOMS: atom_id res chain seq x y z
N MET A 1 6.60 17.76 -29.41
CA MET A 1 6.48 18.71 -28.29
C MET A 1 7.59 18.41 -27.30
N VAL A 2 8.54 19.34 -27.12
CA VAL A 2 9.67 19.17 -26.19
C VAL A 2 9.09 18.91 -24.80
N PRO A 3 9.50 17.84 -24.08
CA PRO A 3 9.10 17.66 -22.69
C PRO A 3 9.56 18.92 -21.95
N LEU A 4 8.61 19.69 -21.42
CA LEU A 4 8.91 20.83 -20.55
C LEU A 4 9.93 20.32 -19.53
N PRO A 5 11.07 21.00 -19.33
CA PRO A 5 12.09 20.55 -18.41
C PRO A 5 11.61 20.81 -16.97
N LEU A 6 10.59 20.07 -16.55
CA LEU A 6 9.95 20.11 -15.24
C LEU A 6 11.00 19.95 -14.14
N PHE A 7 12.01 19.12 -14.39
CA PHE A 7 13.17 18.97 -13.52
C PHE A 7 13.97 20.28 -13.34
N LYS A 8 14.16 21.07 -14.41
CA LYS A 8 14.84 22.38 -14.32
C LYS A 8 13.98 23.39 -13.57
N LEU A 9 12.67 23.43 -13.80
CA LEU A 9 11.75 24.32 -13.10
C LEU A 9 11.66 23.96 -11.61
N ALA A 10 11.60 22.67 -11.27
CA ALA A 10 11.66 22.19 -9.89
C ALA A 10 12.98 22.61 -9.23
N SER A 11 14.12 22.46 -9.91
CA SER A 11 15.43 22.88 -9.37
C SER A 11 15.52 24.40 -9.12
N LEU A 12 14.90 25.21 -9.98
CA LEU A 12 14.82 26.66 -9.81
C LEU A 12 13.89 27.06 -8.65
N LEU A 13 12.76 26.37 -8.48
CA LEU A 13 11.82 26.58 -7.38
C LEU A 13 12.43 26.27 -6.02
N VAL A 14 13.14 25.14 -5.91
CA VAL A 14 13.88 24.78 -4.68
C VAL A 14 14.87 25.88 -4.30
N ARG A 15 15.60 26.42 -5.29
CA ARG A 15 16.53 27.54 -5.07
C ARG A 15 15.80 28.83 -4.65
N HIS A 16 14.61 29.09 -5.18
CA HIS A 16 13.84 30.29 -4.86
C HIS A 16 13.31 30.26 -3.43
N VAL A 17 12.73 29.13 -3.02
CA VAL A 17 12.18 28.98 -1.67
C VAL A 17 13.29 28.94 -0.62
N SER A 18 14.36 28.19 -0.88
CA SER A 18 15.46 28.02 0.07
C SER A 18 16.21 29.33 0.35
N LYS A 19 16.41 30.18 -0.67
CA LYS A 19 17.15 31.44 -0.50
C LYS A 19 16.28 32.65 -0.15
N TYR A 20 15.07 32.74 -0.72
CA TYR A 20 14.22 33.93 -0.59
C TYR A 20 13.04 33.73 0.37
N GLY A 21 12.49 32.52 0.51
CA GLY A 21 11.34 32.27 1.38
C GLY A 21 11.65 32.48 2.86
N ALA A 22 12.62 31.75 3.39
CA ALA A 22 12.97 31.79 4.81
C ALA A 22 13.48 33.18 5.24
N ASN A 23 14.35 33.81 4.44
CA ASN A 23 14.91 35.12 4.76
C ASN A 23 13.85 36.23 4.72
N HIS A 24 12.87 36.16 3.82
CA HIS A 24 11.81 37.16 3.73
C HIS A 24 10.80 37.04 4.88
N ILE A 25 10.46 35.82 5.28
CA ILE A 25 9.57 35.58 6.44
C ILE A 25 10.24 36.07 7.73
N LYS A 26 11.56 35.85 7.89
CA LYS A 26 12.31 36.34 9.05
C LYS A 26 12.40 37.87 9.08
N ALA A 27 12.62 38.52 7.94
CA ALA A 27 12.61 39.98 7.84
C ALA A 27 11.22 40.56 8.18
N GLN A 28 10.14 40.02 7.60
CA GLN A 28 8.78 40.47 7.90
C GLN A 28 8.36 40.22 9.36
N ALA A 29 8.84 39.14 9.98
CA ALA A 29 8.60 38.87 11.39
C ALA A 29 9.35 39.83 12.32
N HIS A 30 10.41 40.48 11.83
CA HIS A 30 11.08 41.55 12.56
C HIS A 30 10.34 42.88 12.41
N ASP A 31 9.81 43.16 11.22
CA ASP A 31 9.16 44.44 10.90
C ASP A 31 7.70 44.54 11.40
N HIS A 32 7.03 43.39 11.58
CA HIS A 32 5.61 43.36 11.96
C HIS A 32 5.34 42.52 13.23
N PRO A 33 5.02 43.15 14.38
CA PRO A 33 4.79 42.43 15.64
C PRO A 33 3.55 41.53 15.61
N ARG A 34 2.50 41.91 14.86
CA ARG A 34 1.30 41.07 14.68
C ARG A 34 1.62 39.80 13.89
N PHE A 35 2.42 39.94 12.84
CA PHE A 35 2.85 38.81 12.01
C PHE A 35 3.78 37.88 12.80
N ARG A 36 4.69 38.45 13.61
CA ARG A 36 5.55 37.70 14.53
C ARG A 36 4.75 36.85 15.51
N ALA A 37 3.75 37.43 16.17
CA ALA A 37 2.89 36.69 17.10
C ALA A 37 2.10 35.57 16.40
N PHE A 38 1.64 35.81 15.16
CA PHE A 38 0.99 34.81 14.33
C PHE A 38 1.95 33.66 13.97
N ALA A 39 3.12 33.98 13.42
CA ALA A 39 4.14 33.02 13.03
C ALA A 39 4.62 32.20 14.25
N ALA A 40 4.81 32.84 15.40
CA ALA A 40 5.13 32.18 16.65
C ALA A 40 4.02 31.22 17.07
N ARG A 41 2.75 31.61 17.00
CA ARG A 41 1.61 30.73 17.34
C ARG A 41 1.58 29.47 16.48
N TYR A 42 1.77 29.62 15.16
CA TYR A 42 1.80 28.47 14.24
C TYR A 42 3.06 27.63 14.42
N GLY A 43 4.22 28.25 14.65
CA GLY A 43 5.46 27.55 14.96
C GLY A 43 5.35 26.70 16.23
N GLN A 44 4.71 27.23 17.28
CA GLN A 44 4.43 26.47 18.50
C GLN A 44 3.47 25.30 18.25
N TYR A 45 2.43 25.52 17.44
CA TYR A 45 1.50 24.46 17.05
C TYR A 45 2.22 23.33 16.31
N MET A 46 3.07 23.66 15.34
CA MET A 46 3.88 22.69 14.60
C MET A 46 4.86 21.95 15.50
N HIS A 47 5.52 22.65 16.43
CA HIS A 47 6.39 22.02 17.41
C HIS A 47 5.63 21.01 18.29
N GLN A 48 4.46 21.39 18.80
CA GLN A 48 3.63 20.51 19.62
C GLN A 48 3.13 19.30 18.81
N LEU A 49 2.73 19.49 17.55
CA LEU A 49 2.37 18.39 16.66
C LEU A 49 3.55 17.44 16.46
N ASN A 50 4.73 17.96 16.13
CA ASN A 50 5.92 17.15 15.92
C ASN A 50 6.28 16.31 17.16
N MET A 51 6.21 16.92 18.36
CA MET A 51 6.44 16.20 19.62
C MET A 51 5.37 15.17 19.94
N ARG A 52 4.10 15.47 19.66
CA ARG A 52 3.01 14.49 19.80
C ARG A 52 3.22 13.30 18.88
N MET A 53 3.54 13.54 17.61
CA MET A 53 3.78 12.51 16.61
C MET A 53 5.02 11.69 16.96
N SER A 54 6.10 12.34 17.39
CA SER A 54 7.32 11.65 17.83
C SER A 54 7.05 10.73 19.02
N VAL A 55 6.28 11.19 20.02
CA VAL A 55 5.89 10.37 21.17
C VAL A 55 4.92 9.24 20.75
N ALA A 56 4.03 9.49 19.80
CA ALA A 56 3.14 8.48 19.25
C ALA A 56 3.91 7.39 18.47
N LEU A 57 4.92 7.77 17.70
CA LEU A 57 5.77 6.87 16.93
C LEU A 57 6.73 6.07 17.82
N LEU A 58 7.36 6.72 18.80
CA LEU A 58 8.29 6.07 19.75
C LEU A 58 7.57 5.12 20.71
N ARG A 59 6.26 5.27 20.89
CA ARG A 59 5.44 4.34 21.62
C ARG A 59 5.25 3.07 20.78
N ASN A 60 6.22 2.16 20.83
CA ASN A 60 6.08 0.82 20.29
C ASN A 60 5.16 0.00 21.22
N PRO A 61 3.88 -0.22 20.87
CA PRO A 61 2.94 -0.93 21.73
C PRO A 61 3.42 -2.36 22.03
N ASP A 62 4.19 -2.97 21.12
CA ASP A 62 4.73 -4.31 21.26
C ASP A 62 5.90 -4.38 22.27
N ALA A 63 6.69 -3.31 22.39
CA ALA A 63 7.73 -3.23 23.42
C ALA A 63 7.12 -3.03 24.81
N GLU A 64 6.06 -2.22 24.93
CA GLU A 64 5.29 -2.09 26.18
C GLU A 64 4.61 -3.42 26.57
N ARG A 65 4.07 -4.17 25.60
CA ARG A 65 3.47 -5.50 25.84
C ARG A 65 4.50 -6.53 26.29
N ARG A 66 5.64 -6.63 25.61
CA ARG A 66 6.74 -7.54 26.00
C ARG A 66 7.37 -7.17 27.33
N ALA A 67 7.47 -5.87 27.66
CA ALA A 67 7.95 -5.43 28.97
C ALA A 67 6.95 -5.78 30.08
N LYS A 68 5.65 -5.70 29.80
CA LYS A 68 4.60 -6.17 30.72
C LYS A 68 4.58 -7.68 30.86
N GLU A 69 4.68 -8.45 29.78
CA GLU A 69 4.77 -9.92 29.82
C GLU A 69 6.03 -10.40 30.57
N LYS A 70 7.16 -9.69 30.43
CA LYS A 70 8.39 -9.99 31.19
C LYS A 70 8.33 -9.54 32.66
N ALA A 71 7.55 -8.52 32.98
CA ALA A 71 7.29 -8.10 34.37
C ALA A 71 6.20 -8.95 35.04
N GLU A 72 5.28 -9.50 34.26
CA GLU A 72 4.26 -10.47 34.66
C GLU A 72 4.78 -11.91 34.62
N ALA A 73 5.99 -12.13 34.09
CA ALA A 73 6.66 -13.43 34.19
C ALA A 73 6.82 -13.80 35.67
N PRO A 74 6.16 -14.86 36.14
CA PRO A 74 6.02 -15.15 37.55
C PRO A 74 7.35 -15.66 38.09
N THR A 75 8.09 -14.80 38.80
CA THR A 75 9.09 -15.29 39.74
C THR A 75 8.34 -16.05 40.83
N VAL A 76 8.59 -17.37 40.88
CA VAL A 76 7.93 -18.36 41.74
C VAL A 76 7.74 -17.84 43.16
N LYS A 77 6.48 -17.57 43.54
CA LYS A 77 6.07 -17.25 44.90
C LYS A 77 5.29 -18.42 45.48
N THR A 78 5.69 -18.83 46.68
CA THR A 78 5.12 -19.92 47.49
C THR A 78 3.59 -19.79 47.65
N GLU A 79 2.90 -20.93 47.67
CA GLU A 79 1.43 -21.11 47.60
C GLU A 79 0.58 -20.23 48.55
N GLU A 80 1.16 -19.73 49.65
CA GLU A 80 0.47 -18.82 50.58
C GLU A 80 0.37 -17.36 50.08
N GLN A 81 1.32 -16.91 49.25
CA GLN A 81 1.27 -15.56 48.66
C GLN A 81 0.21 -15.48 47.55
N GLN A 82 -0.03 -16.57 46.81
CA GLN A 82 -1.10 -16.65 45.81
C GLN A 82 -2.49 -16.50 46.44
N LYS A 83 -2.76 -17.17 47.55
CA LYS A 83 -4.08 -17.07 48.22
C LYS A 83 -4.35 -15.67 48.82
N ARG A 84 -3.32 -14.97 49.31
CA ARG A 84 -3.48 -13.57 49.77
C ARG A 84 -3.64 -12.61 48.58
N ASP A 85 -2.89 -12.80 47.51
CA ASP A 85 -3.00 -11.98 46.30
C ASP A 85 -4.35 -12.18 45.60
N ASP A 86 -4.93 -13.38 45.61
CA ASP A 86 -6.26 -13.68 45.06
C ASP A 86 -7.39 -13.03 45.88
N GLN A 87 -7.26 -13.00 47.21
CA GLN A 87 -8.21 -12.29 48.09
C GLN A 87 -8.08 -10.76 47.98
N LEU A 88 -6.87 -10.23 47.77
CA LEU A 88 -6.64 -8.81 47.51
C LEU A 88 -7.13 -8.41 46.11
N LYS A 89 -6.98 -9.28 45.10
CA LYS A 89 -7.55 -9.10 43.75
C LYS A 89 -9.08 -9.11 43.75
N GLN A 90 -9.73 -9.97 44.54
CA GLN A 90 -11.19 -9.95 44.69
C GLN A 90 -11.70 -8.68 45.37
N LYS A 91 -10.92 -8.10 46.29
CA LYS A 91 -11.26 -6.81 46.95
C LYS A 91 -10.90 -5.57 46.11
N GLN A 92 -9.96 -5.68 45.17
CA GLN A 92 -9.60 -4.59 44.23
C GLN A 92 -10.37 -4.64 42.89
N ALA A 93 -11.17 -5.69 42.66
CA ALA A 93 -11.99 -5.86 41.46
C ALA A 93 -13.15 -4.84 41.33
N THR A 94 -13.36 -3.99 42.34
CA THR A 94 -14.41 -2.95 42.32
C THR A 94 -13.91 -1.58 41.85
N GLU A 95 -12.60 -1.36 41.65
CA GLU A 95 -12.06 -0.05 41.22
C GLU A 95 -10.90 -0.15 40.21
N THR A 96 -11.03 -0.97 39.17
CA THR A 96 -10.08 -0.94 38.05
C THR A 96 -10.76 -0.44 36.78
N PRO A 97 -10.41 0.76 36.26
CA PRO A 97 -10.86 1.13 34.93
C PRO A 97 -10.17 0.21 33.93
N LYS A 98 -11.01 -0.57 33.24
CA LYS A 98 -10.66 -1.47 32.15
C LYS A 98 -9.80 -0.77 31.10
N ASN A 99 -8.77 -1.48 30.64
CA ASN A 99 -7.82 -1.14 29.60
C ASN A 99 -8.48 -0.52 28.34
N SER A 100 -8.67 0.79 28.33
CA SER A 100 -8.87 1.53 27.08
C SER A 100 -7.50 1.82 26.48
N ILE A 101 -7.28 1.33 25.28
CA ILE A 101 -6.11 1.56 24.42
C ILE A 101 -5.61 3.00 24.59
N ALA A 102 -4.40 3.16 25.16
CA ALA A 102 -3.81 4.41 25.65
C ALA A 102 -3.41 5.42 24.54
N PHE A 103 -4.03 5.37 23.38
CA PHE A 103 -3.83 6.29 22.27
C PHE A 103 -4.55 7.63 22.47
N GLN A 104 -5.56 7.70 23.35
CA GLN A 104 -6.35 8.92 23.51
C GLN A 104 -5.64 10.03 24.32
N ASN A 105 -4.68 9.70 25.19
CA ASN A 105 -4.10 10.69 26.11
C ASN A 105 -2.86 11.43 25.58
N ILE A 106 -2.29 11.01 24.43
CA ILE A 106 -1.09 11.65 23.85
C ILE A 106 -1.43 13.02 23.27
N TRP A 107 -2.60 13.13 22.63
CA TRP A 107 -3.10 14.36 22.02
C TRP A 107 -3.48 15.45 23.04
N ARG A 108 -3.65 15.09 24.31
CA ARG A 108 -3.87 16.04 25.43
C ARG A 108 -2.57 16.50 26.09
N ARG A 109 -1.42 15.90 25.78
CA ARG A 109 -0.13 16.29 26.39
C ARG A 109 0.31 17.66 25.88
N LYS A 110 0.69 18.53 26.81
CA LYS A 110 1.24 19.87 26.54
C LYS A 110 2.75 19.83 26.75
N PHE A 111 3.51 20.08 25.69
CA PHE A 111 4.98 20.14 25.74
C PHE A 111 5.44 21.56 26.09
N ARG A 112 6.69 21.69 26.57
CA ARG A 112 7.28 23.00 26.86
C ARG A 112 7.35 23.83 25.57
N PRO A 113 6.89 25.09 25.58
CA PRO A 113 6.92 25.92 24.37
C PRO A 113 8.35 26.31 24.01
N LEU A 114 8.62 26.50 22.72
CA LEU A 114 9.89 27.02 22.23
C LEU A 114 10.02 28.52 22.50
N PRO A 115 11.25 29.09 22.49
CA PRO A 115 11.40 30.53 22.43
C PRO A 115 10.79 31.06 21.13
N GLU A 116 10.21 32.25 21.19
CA GLU A 116 9.40 32.83 20.11
C GLU A 116 10.14 32.88 18.76
N ASN A 117 11.40 33.31 18.77
CA ASN A 117 12.22 33.41 17.55
C ASN A 117 12.40 32.05 16.86
N LYS A 118 12.63 30.98 17.63
CA LYS A 118 12.77 29.62 17.07
C LYS A 118 11.45 29.10 16.53
N ALA A 119 10.32 29.50 17.12
CA ALA A 119 9.01 29.12 16.61
C ALA A 119 8.73 29.80 15.26
N VAL A 120 9.10 31.08 15.11
CA VAL A 120 9.02 31.80 13.84
C VAL A 120 9.91 31.15 12.77
N ASP A 121 11.13 30.77 13.13
CA ASP A 121 12.04 30.07 12.20
C ASP A 121 11.42 28.74 11.74
N LEU A 122 10.93 27.93 12.67
CA LEU A 122 10.30 26.64 12.35
C LEU A 122 9.03 26.82 11.50
N PHE A 123 8.27 27.88 11.73
CA PHE A 123 7.14 28.24 10.88
C PHE A 123 7.58 28.60 9.45
N ALA A 124 8.65 29.39 9.31
CA ALA A 124 9.19 29.78 8.01
C ALA A 124 9.67 28.56 7.19
N ASP A 125 10.39 27.64 7.84
CA ASP A 125 10.88 26.42 7.20
C ASP A 125 9.72 25.52 6.73
N VAL A 126 8.72 25.30 7.61
CA VAL A 126 7.54 24.47 7.28
C VAL A 126 6.72 25.07 6.13
N ILE A 127 6.53 26.38 6.08
CA ILE A 127 5.84 27.03 4.96
C ILE A 127 6.62 26.89 3.66
N GLY A 128 7.94 27.05 3.70
CA GLY A 128 8.79 26.86 2.53
C GLY A 128 8.65 25.45 1.96
N ASP A 129 8.80 24.44 2.81
CA ASP A 129 8.68 23.05 2.41
C ASP A 129 7.26 22.71 1.91
N ALA A 130 6.22 23.19 2.59
CA ALA A 130 4.83 22.99 2.17
C ALA A 130 4.55 23.60 0.78
N PHE A 131 5.14 24.76 0.48
CA PHE A 131 5.01 25.38 -0.83
C PHE A 131 5.70 24.54 -1.92
N ILE A 132 6.93 24.06 -1.68
CA ILE A 132 7.64 23.20 -2.64
C ILE A 132 6.84 21.92 -2.90
N LEU A 133 6.35 21.27 -1.84
CA LEU A 133 5.54 20.06 -1.93
C LEU A 133 4.23 20.31 -2.67
N SER A 134 3.57 21.45 -2.43
CA SER A 134 2.34 21.82 -3.14
C SER A 134 2.59 21.97 -4.65
N VAL A 135 3.68 22.63 -5.05
CA VAL A 135 4.03 22.75 -6.46
C VAL A 135 4.37 21.40 -7.07
N ALA A 136 5.11 20.54 -6.36
CA ALA A 136 5.41 19.19 -6.82
C ALA A 136 4.14 18.35 -7.01
N ILE A 137 3.21 18.39 -6.05
CA ILE A 137 1.90 17.72 -6.16
C ILE A 137 1.11 18.27 -7.35
N ALA A 138 1.07 19.59 -7.52
CA ALA A 138 0.37 20.22 -8.65
C ALA A 138 0.95 19.79 -10.00
N LEU A 139 2.28 19.67 -10.11
CA LEU A 139 2.94 19.17 -11.31
C LEU A 139 2.61 17.70 -11.59
N ILE A 140 2.62 16.85 -10.55
CA ILE A 140 2.26 15.42 -10.69
C ILE A 140 0.79 15.27 -11.13
N VAL A 141 -0.12 16.01 -10.50
CA VAL A 141 -1.55 16.01 -10.86
C VAL A 141 -1.74 16.51 -12.29
N TYR A 142 -1.04 17.58 -12.68
CA TYR A 142 -1.09 18.11 -14.04
C TYR A 142 -0.56 17.11 -15.07
N GLU A 143 0.56 16.45 -14.79
CA GLU A 143 1.12 15.42 -15.67
C GLU A 143 0.18 14.22 -15.76
N THR A 144 -0.44 13.81 -14.65
CA THR A 144 -1.40 12.71 -14.64
C THR A 144 -2.64 13.07 -15.45
N TRP A 145 -3.21 14.26 -15.24
CA TRP A 145 -4.37 14.75 -16.01
C TRP A 145 -4.07 14.83 -17.51
N LYS A 146 -2.88 15.33 -17.89
CA LYS A 146 -2.42 15.39 -19.27
C LYS A 146 -2.11 13.99 -19.84
N SER A 147 -1.54 13.09 -19.04
CA SER A 147 -1.22 11.72 -19.43
C SER A 147 -2.49 10.91 -19.69
N SER A 148 -3.56 11.14 -18.92
CA SER A 148 -4.87 10.53 -19.14
C SER A 148 -5.51 10.87 -20.48
N GLN A 149 -5.04 11.89 -21.21
CA GLN A 149 -5.49 12.19 -22.57
C GLN A 149 -4.81 11.35 -23.65
N LYS A 150 -3.74 10.61 -23.31
CA LYS A 150 -3.09 9.68 -24.23
C LYS A 150 -3.63 8.26 -23.96
N PRO A 151 -4.05 7.52 -25.00
CA PRO A 151 -4.36 6.11 -24.81
C PRO A 151 -3.09 5.41 -24.31
N ASP A 152 -3.26 4.66 -23.23
CA ASP A 152 -2.20 3.90 -22.61
C ASP A 152 -1.77 2.82 -23.62
N MET A 153 -0.66 3.02 -24.32
CA MET A 153 -0.17 2.07 -25.34
C MET A 153 0.00 0.65 -24.77
N ASN A 154 0.24 0.56 -23.46
CA ASN A 154 0.30 -0.70 -22.75
C ASN A 154 -1.07 -1.38 -22.65
N LYS A 155 -2.15 -0.63 -22.43
CA LYS A 155 -3.52 -1.19 -22.42
C LYS A 155 -3.91 -1.67 -23.81
N MET A 156 -3.60 -0.90 -24.86
CA MET A 156 -3.84 -1.33 -26.25
C MET A 156 -3.07 -2.62 -26.59
N ARG A 157 -1.82 -2.74 -26.14
CA ARG A 157 -1.04 -3.99 -26.31
C ARG A 157 -1.66 -5.16 -25.54
N ILE A 158 -2.17 -4.92 -24.33
CA ILE A 158 -2.84 -5.97 -23.54
C ILE A 158 -4.11 -6.42 -24.26
N GLU A 159 -4.92 -5.50 -24.75
CA GLU A 159 -6.12 -5.81 -25.54
C GLU A 159 -5.77 -6.57 -26.84
N GLU A 160 -4.69 -6.20 -27.54
CA GLU A 160 -4.23 -6.93 -28.73
C GLU A 160 -3.76 -8.35 -28.39
N LEU A 161 -3.10 -8.54 -27.24
CA LEU A 161 -2.67 -9.86 -26.76
C LEU A 161 -3.88 -10.73 -26.39
N ASP A 162 -4.88 -10.17 -25.72
CA ASP A 162 -6.12 -10.87 -25.37
C ASP A 162 -6.87 -11.33 -26.64
N GLN A 163 -6.93 -10.48 -27.67
CA GLN A 163 -7.52 -10.86 -28.96
C GLN A 163 -6.79 -12.04 -29.61
N LYS A 164 -5.46 -12.05 -29.59
CA LYS A 164 -4.66 -13.17 -30.13
C LYS A 164 -4.86 -14.44 -29.32
N PHE A 165 -5.00 -14.33 -27.99
CA PHE A 165 -5.28 -15.47 -27.12
C PHE A 165 -6.64 -16.11 -27.45
N GLU A 166 -7.68 -15.30 -27.61
CA GLU A 166 -9.01 -15.78 -28.01
C GLU A 166 -9.01 -16.39 -29.41
N GLU A 167 -8.24 -15.83 -30.35
CA GLU A 167 -8.08 -16.42 -31.68
C GLU A 167 -7.38 -17.79 -31.64
N LEU A 168 -6.30 -17.91 -30.86
CA LEU A 168 -5.60 -19.18 -30.69
C LEU A 168 -6.50 -20.23 -30.02
N ARG A 169 -7.25 -19.85 -28.99
CA ARG A 169 -8.19 -20.74 -28.30
C ARG A 169 -9.27 -21.26 -29.23
N LYS A 170 -9.82 -20.42 -30.11
CA LYS A 170 -10.79 -20.87 -31.14
C LYS A 170 -10.18 -21.85 -32.12
N ARG A 171 -8.93 -21.62 -32.56
CA ARG A 171 -8.23 -22.56 -33.45
C ARG A 171 -7.99 -23.90 -32.77
N GLU A 172 -7.67 -23.91 -31.49
CA GLU A 172 -7.54 -25.16 -30.71
C GLU A 172 -8.87 -25.90 -30.66
N GLU A 173 -9.99 -25.22 -30.38
CA GLU A 173 -11.33 -25.85 -30.37
C GLU A 173 -11.72 -26.42 -31.74
N GLU A 174 -11.49 -25.68 -32.84
CA GLU A 174 -11.74 -26.17 -34.20
C GLU A 174 -10.90 -27.39 -34.56
N LEU A 175 -9.63 -27.40 -34.15
CA LEU A 175 -8.73 -28.54 -34.34
C LEU A 175 -9.20 -29.76 -33.55
N GLU A 176 -9.59 -29.58 -32.29
CA GLU A 176 -10.14 -30.67 -31.47
C GLU A 176 -11.42 -31.26 -32.09
N GLU A 177 -12.30 -30.42 -32.63
CA GLU A 177 -13.50 -30.90 -33.35
C GLU A 177 -13.15 -31.67 -34.63
N ALA A 178 -12.16 -31.20 -35.38
CA ALA A 178 -11.69 -31.88 -36.57
C ALA A 178 -11.10 -33.26 -36.21
N GLU A 179 -10.27 -33.34 -35.17
CA GLU A 179 -9.72 -34.61 -34.66
C GLU A 179 -10.81 -35.58 -34.23
N LYS A 180 -11.84 -35.10 -33.52
CA LYS A 180 -13.01 -35.94 -33.14
C LYS A 180 -13.73 -36.48 -34.37
N LYS A 181 -14.03 -35.64 -35.37
CA LYS A 181 -14.67 -36.06 -36.62
C LYS A 181 -13.80 -37.06 -37.39
N HIS A 182 -12.49 -36.85 -37.42
CA HIS A 182 -11.56 -37.79 -38.04
C HIS A 182 -11.62 -39.15 -37.33
N LYS A 183 -11.54 -39.16 -35.99
CA LYS A 183 -11.61 -40.37 -35.19
C LYS A 183 -12.91 -41.15 -35.42
N GLU A 184 -14.05 -40.47 -35.44
CA GLU A 184 -15.35 -41.09 -35.73
C GLU A 184 -15.39 -41.73 -37.13
N ARG A 185 -14.86 -41.03 -38.15
CA ARG A 185 -14.75 -41.58 -39.51
C ARG A 185 -13.87 -42.83 -39.54
N TYR A 186 -12.71 -42.79 -38.88
CA TYR A 186 -11.81 -43.94 -38.77
C TYR A 186 -12.50 -45.13 -38.08
N GLU A 187 -13.20 -44.90 -36.96
CA GLU A 187 -13.94 -45.95 -36.26
C GLU A 187 -15.07 -46.55 -37.12
N SER A 188 -15.76 -45.74 -37.92
CA SER A 188 -16.81 -46.22 -38.83
C SER A 188 -16.25 -47.09 -39.96
N LEU A 189 -15.12 -46.67 -40.55
CA LEU A 189 -14.40 -47.43 -41.57
C LEU A 189 -13.87 -48.74 -40.99
N GLU A 190 -13.29 -48.69 -39.79
CA GLU A 190 -12.79 -49.89 -39.10
C GLU A 190 -13.92 -50.89 -38.83
N LYS A 191 -15.09 -50.43 -38.37
CA LYS A 191 -16.28 -51.29 -38.18
C LYS A 191 -16.76 -51.93 -39.48
N ALA A 192 -16.81 -51.17 -40.58
CA ALA A 192 -17.20 -51.69 -41.89
C ALA A 192 -16.20 -52.74 -42.41
N LEU A 193 -14.89 -52.49 -42.24
CA LEU A 193 -13.83 -53.43 -42.58
C LEU A 193 -13.91 -54.71 -41.73
N ARG A 194 -14.24 -54.61 -40.44
CA ARG A 194 -14.41 -55.78 -39.55
C ARG A 194 -15.59 -56.68 -39.95
N GLN A 195 -16.64 -56.13 -40.55
CA GLN A 195 -17.83 -56.89 -40.99
C GLN A 195 -17.62 -57.63 -42.31
N LEU A 196 -16.60 -57.26 -43.08
CA LEU A 196 -16.28 -57.87 -44.36
C LEU A 196 -15.54 -59.20 -44.15
N THR A 197 -16.23 -60.30 -44.48
CA THR A 197 -15.73 -61.68 -44.39
C THR A 197 -15.52 -62.24 -45.78
N ASP A 198 -14.43 -62.98 -46.01
CA ASP A 198 -14.07 -63.53 -47.30
C ASP A 198 -15.05 -64.66 -47.71
N PRO A 199 -15.76 -64.57 -48.86
CA PRO A 199 -16.83 -65.50 -49.21
C PRO A 199 -16.38 -66.96 -49.42
N LYS A 200 -15.09 -67.21 -49.69
CA LYS A 200 -14.56 -68.56 -49.92
C LYS A 200 -14.08 -69.27 -48.66
N THR A 201 -13.47 -68.53 -47.73
CA THR A 201 -12.84 -69.06 -46.52
C THR A 201 -13.66 -68.78 -45.25
N LYS A 202 -14.70 -67.94 -45.32
CA LYS A 202 -15.52 -67.46 -44.19
C LYS A 202 -14.70 -66.84 -43.05
N GLN A 203 -13.48 -66.42 -43.34
CA GLN A 203 -12.58 -65.77 -42.40
C GLN A 203 -12.60 -64.25 -42.60
N PRO A 204 -12.36 -63.48 -41.54
CA PRO A 204 -12.28 -62.02 -41.61
C PRO A 204 -11.13 -61.60 -42.54
N LEU A 205 -11.39 -60.64 -43.41
CA LEU A 205 -10.42 -60.19 -44.42
C LEU A 205 -9.18 -59.51 -43.82
N LEU A 206 -9.31 -58.89 -42.65
CA LEU A 206 -8.23 -58.21 -41.92
C LEU A 206 -8.17 -58.70 -40.46
N PRO A 207 -7.44 -59.79 -40.17
CA PRO A 207 -7.35 -60.35 -38.82
C PRO A 207 -6.62 -59.43 -37.82
N THR A 208 -5.81 -58.49 -38.30
CA THR A 208 -5.08 -57.51 -37.46
C THR A 208 -5.96 -56.44 -36.83
N LEU A 209 -7.16 -56.21 -37.37
CA LEU A 209 -8.15 -55.28 -36.80
C LEU A 209 -9.13 -55.98 -35.85
N GLN A 210 -9.06 -57.30 -35.74
CA GLN A 210 -9.78 -58.02 -34.71
C GLN A 210 -8.96 -57.91 -33.43
N ALA A 211 -9.58 -57.39 -32.38
CA ALA A 211 -8.96 -57.39 -31.06
C ALA A 211 -8.59 -58.86 -30.69
N PRO A 212 -7.46 -59.09 -30.00
CA PRO A 212 -7.20 -60.40 -29.41
C PRO A 212 -8.31 -60.81 -28.43
#